data_AF-A0A7G9YQY4-F1
#
_entry.id   AF-A0A7G9YQY4-F1
#
_cell.length_a   1.000
_cell.length_b   1.000
_cell.length_c   1.000
_cell.angle_alpha   90.00
_cell.angle_beta   90.00
_cell.angle_gamma   90.00
#
_symmetry.space_group_name_H-M   'P 1'
#
loop_
_entity.id
_entity.type
_entity.pdbx_description
1 polymer ?
#
loop_
_entity_poly.entity_id
_entity_poly.type
_entity_poly.pdbx_seq_one_letter_code
_entity_poly.pdbx_strand_id
1 'polypeptide(L)' 'MKKIGVFGSYVRGEQTETSDVDLLVEFDKPTFDNFMDLLFFLEELFGKDVDLITTSGMSPYIRPNIEKEVVWCE' A
#
# COMPACT_ATOMS: atom_id res chain seq x y z
N MET A 1 -8.23 -10.61 4.15
CA MET A 1 -7.79 -9.40 3.43
C MET A 1 -8.94 -9.02 2.53
N LYS A 2 -9.42 -7.79 2.66
CA LYS A 2 -10.64 -7.35 1.99
C LYS A 2 -10.33 -6.68 0.66
N LYS A 3 -9.32 -5.80 0.64
CA LYS A 3 -8.85 -5.08 -0.56
C LYS A 3 -7.37 -4.75 -0.46
N ILE A 4 -6.74 -4.65 -1.62
CA ILE A 4 -5.40 -4.11 -1.81
C ILE A 4 -5.38 -3.27 -3.09
N GLY A 5 -4.73 -2.13 -3.03
CA GLY A 5 -4.56 -1.24 -4.18
C GLY A 5 -3.18 -0.61 -4.17
N VAL A 6 -2.72 -0.21 -5.36
CA VAL A 6 -1.45 0.49 -5.57
C VAL A 6 -1.75 1.98 -5.71
N PHE A 7 -0.90 2.82 -5.13
CA PHE A 7 -0.95 4.27 -5.34
C PHE A 7 0.46 4.80 -5.62
N GLY A 8 0.66 6.11 -5.57
CA GLY A 8 2.00 6.68 -5.62
C GLY A 8 2.67 6.60 -6.99
N SER A 9 4.00 6.51 -6.97
CA SER A 9 4.85 6.69 -8.15
C SER A 9 4.57 5.66 -9.26
N TYR A 10 4.25 4.42 -8.88
CA TYR A 10 3.96 3.33 -9.81
C TYR A 10 2.64 3.53 -10.58
N VAL A 11 1.63 4.16 -9.98
CA VAL A 11 0.40 4.52 -10.70
C VAL A 11 0.64 5.67 -11.67
N ARG A 12 1.45 6.65 -11.29
CA ARG A 12 1.74 7.83 -12.12
C ARG A 12 2.76 7.59 -13.23
N GLY A 13 3.45 6.44 -13.22
CA GLY A 13 4.53 6.15 -14.17
C GLY A 13 5.80 6.95 -13.87
N GLU A 14 5.96 7.43 -12.63
CA GLU A 14 7.06 8.27 -12.16
C GLU A 14 8.07 7.49 -11.30
N GLN A 15 7.89 6.17 -11.17
CA GLN A 15 8.77 5.32 -10.39
C GLN A 15 10.19 5.25 -10.98
N THR A 16 11.17 5.14 -10.10
CA THR A 16 12.58 4.97 -10.41
C THR A 16 13.06 3.59 -9.94
N GLU A 17 14.31 3.24 -10.25
CA GLU A 17 14.88 1.95 -9.81
C GLU A 17 14.92 1.80 -8.28
N THR A 18 14.99 2.92 -7.55
CA THR A 18 15.02 2.95 -6.07
C THR A 18 13.68 3.32 -5.44
N SER A 19 12.60 3.39 -6.23
CA SER A 19 11.27 3.69 -5.69
C SER A 19 10.70 2.50 -4.93
N ASP A 20 10.12 2.81 -3.78
CA ASP A 20 9.29 1.97 -2.94
C ASP A 20 7.92 1.69 -3.59
N VAL A 21 7.32 0.56 -3.19
CA VAL A 21 5.98 0.17 -3.66
C VAL A 21 4.94 0.64 -2.65
N ASP A 22 4.20 1.68 -3.01
CA ASP A 22 3.12 2.26 -2.20
C ASP A 22 1.82 1.44 -2.29
N LEU A 23 1.36 0.86 -1.18
CA LEU A 23 0.20 -0.03 -1.13
C LEU A 23 -0.82 0.39 -0.08
N LEU A 24 -2.08 0.47 -0.51
CA LEU A 24 -3.23 0.72 0.36
C LEU A 24 -4.00 -0.58 0.59
N VAL A 25 -4.13 -0.99 1.85
CA VAL A 25 -4.81 -2.23 2.23
C VAL A 25 -5.98 -2.01 3.16
N GLU A 26 -6.99 -2.88 3.00
CA GLU A 26 -8.11 -3.02 3.92
C GLU A 26 -8.15 -4.47 4.43
N PHE A 27 -8.01 -4.63 5.74
CA PHE A 27 -8.13 -5.92 6.41
C PHE A 27 -9.55 -6.11 6.95
N ASP A 28 -10.06 -7.34 6.93
CA ASP A 28 -11.31 -7.69 7.61
C ASP A 28 -11.16 -7.55 9.14
N LYS A 29 -9.99 -7.92 9.65
CA LYS A 29 -9.59 -7.80 11.06
C LYS A 29 -8.10 -7.43 11.11
N PRO A 30 -7.76 -6.14 11.21
CA PRO A 30 -6.36 -5.73 11.29
C PRO A 30 -5.76 -6.15 12.63
N THR A 31 -4.58 -6.77 12.60
CA THR A 31 -3.73 -6.98 13.77
C THR A 31 -2.33 -6.46 13.45
N PHE A 32 -1.50 -6.21 14.46
CA PHE A 32 -0.12 -5.83 14.20
C PHE A 32 0.63 -6.94 13.46
N ASP A 33 0.47 -8.19 13.92
CA ASP A 33 1.14 -9.34 13.32
C ASP A 33 0.78 -9.53 11.85
N ASN A 34 -0.51 -9.50 11.49
CA ASN A 34 -0.90 -9.72 10.09
C ASN A 34 -0.52 -8.57 9.15
N PHE A 35 -0.38 -7.36 9.70
CA PHE A 35 0.13 -6.22 8.97
C PHE A 35 1.63 -6.39 8.69
N MET A 36 2.41 -6.76 9.71
CA MET A 36 3.85 -6.97 9.58
C MET A 36 4.17 -8.18 8.68
N ASP A 37 3.44 -9.29 8.84
CA ASP A 37 3.59 -10.47 7.98
C ASP A 37 3.33 -10.14 6.51
N LEU A 38 2.30 -9.33 6.23
CA LEU A 38 2.01 -8.88 4.87
C LEU A 38 3.10 -7.96 4.34
N LEU A 39 3.58 -7.01 5.14
CA LEU A 39 4.66 -6.11 4.76
C LEU A 39 5.91 -6.89 4.34
N PHE A 40 6.41 -7.77 5.21
CA PHE A 40 7.61 -8.55 4.92
C PHE A 40 7.44 -9.47 3.72
N PHE A 41 6.26 -10.10 3.58
CA PHE A 41 5.95 -10.91 2.41
C PHE A 41 6.02 -10.11 1.11
N LEU A 42 5.49 -8.88 1.11
CA LEU A 42 5.48 -8.03 -0.09
C LEU A 42 6.88 -7.50 -0.41
N GLU A 43 7.67 -7.11 0.59
CA GLU A 43 9.06 -6.70 0.38
C GLU A 43 9.90 -7.85 -0.20
N GLU A 44 9.74 -9.07 0.32
CA GLU A 44 10.41 -10.27 -0.23
C GLU A 44 9.95 -10.55 -1.66
N LEU A 45 8.64 -10.44 -1.93
CA LEU A 45 8.06 -10.69 -3.25
C LEU A 45 8.56 -9.69 -4.31
N PHE A 46 8.65 -8.41 -3.97
CA PHE A 46 9.05 -7.35 -4.91
C PHE A 46 10.57 -7.13 -4.95
N GLY A 47 11.30 -7.55 -3.92
CA GLY A 47 12.72 -7.23 -3.76
C GLY A 47 12.97 -5.71 -3.62
N LYS A 48 12.00 -4.99 -3.04
CA LYS A 48 11.97 -3.53 -2.87
C LYS A 48 11.31 -3.19 -1.54
N ASP A 49 11.62 -2.00 -1.02
CA ASP A 49 10.92 -1.44 0.12
C ASP A 49 9.43 -1.23 -0.23
N VAL A 50 8.55 -1.44 0.74
CA VAL A 50 7.08 -1.33 0.57
C VAL A 50 6.55 -0.35 1.62
N ASP A 51 5.85 0.70 1.19
CA ASP A 51 5.05 1.53 2.09
C ASP A 51 3.62 0.98 2.16
N LEU A 52 3.32 0.25 3.25
CA LEU A 52 2.03 -0.39 3.47
C LEU A 52 1.15 0.49 4.37
N ILE A 53 0.08 1.06 3.82
CA ILE A 53 -0.87 1.91 4.55
C ILE A 53 -2.20 1.18 4.71
N THR A 54 -2.81 1.26 5.90
CA THR A 54 -4.20 0.81 6.10
C THR A 54 -5.19 1.94 5.85
N THR A 55 -6.34 1.63 5.24
CA THR A 55 -7.42 2.63 5.02
C THR A 55 -7.90 3.28 6.32
N SER A 56 -7.82 2.56 7.45
CA SER A 56 -8.17 3.04 8.79
C SER A 56 -7.08 3.86 9.47
N GLY A 57 -5.80 3.60 9.18
CA GLY A 57 -4.66 4.29 9.78
C GLY A 57 -4.23 5.56 9.03
N MET A 58 -4.87 5.84 7.90
CA MET A 58 -4.52 6.96 7.03
C MET A 58 -4.91 8.31 7.64
N SER A 59 -3.98 9.28 7.58
CA SER A 59 -4.26 10.65 8.00
C SER A 59 -5.36 11.30 7.14
N PRO A 60 -6.32 12.04 7.73
CA PRO A 60 -7.37 12.74 6.98
C PRO A 60 -6.85 13.74 5.94
N TYR A 61 -5.63 14.24 6.13
CA TYR A 61 -5.01 15.21 5.21
C TYR A 61 -4.46 14.57 3.93
N ILE A 62 -4.00 13.32 4.00
CA ILE A 62 -3.43 12.60 2.85
C ILE A 62 -4.49 11.77 2.12
N ARG A 63 -5.55 11.35 2.83
CA ARG A 63 -6.62 10.52 2.30
C ARG A 63 -7.22 11.00 0.98
N PRO A 64 -7.61 12.29 0.82
CA PRO A 64 -8.23 12.76 -0.41
C PRO A 64 -7.32 12.67 -1.64
N ASN A 65 -6.00 12.64 -1.45
CA ASN A 65 -5.05 12.51 -2.55
C ASN A 65 -4.89 11.04 -2.94
N ILE A 66 -4.69 10.16 -1.95
CA ILE A 66 -4.51 8.72 -2.19
C ILE A 66 -5.79 8.10 -2.78
N GLU A 67 -6.98 8.44 -2.26
CA GLU A 67 -8.26 7.90 -2.75
C GLU A 67 -8.55 8.26 -4.23
N LYS A 68 -7.95 9.34 -4.75
CA LYS A 68 -8.14 9.75 -6.16
C LYS A 68 -7.26 8.98 -7.14
N GLU A 69 -6.11 8.50 -6.68
CA GLU A 69 -5.14 7.82 -7.54
C GLU A 69 -5.07 6.32 -7.32
N VAL A 70 -5.56 5.80 -6.17
CA VAL A 70 -5.46 4.37 -5.88
C VAL A 70 -6.13 3.52 -6.95
N VAL A 71 -5.39 2.55 -7.46
CA VAL A 71 -5.87 1.53 -8.38
C VAL A 71 -6.02 0.23 -7.60
N TRP A 72 -7.26 -0.23 -7.43
CA TRP A 72 -7.58 -1.45 -6.70
C TRP A 72 -7.30 -2.69 -7.55
N CYS A 73 -6.68 -3.71 -6.96
CA CYS A 73 -6.48 -5.01 -7.60
C CYS A 73 -7.77 -5.85 -7.50
N GLU A 74 -8.15 -6.51 -8.60
CA GLU A 74 -9.29 -7.45 -8.67
C GLU A 74 -8.90 -8.90 -8.35
#